data_AF-A0A378VYH3-F1
#
_entry.id   AF-A0A378VYH3-F1
#
_cell.length_a   1.000
_cell.length_b   1.000
_cell.length_c   1.000
_cell.angle_alpha   90.00
_cell.angle_beta   90.00
_cell.angle_gamma   90.00
#
_symmetry.space_group_name_H-M   'P 1'
#
loop_
_entity.id
_entity.type
_entity.pdbx_description
1 polymer ?
#
loop_
_entity_poly.entity_id
_entity_poly.type
_entity_poly.pdbx_seq_one_letter_code
_entity_poly.pdbx_strand_id
1 'polypeptide(L)' 'MQRRVARQGQTMFWSWQNAMGGICSMKNWLNQGWAAKDGVHFSAQGYRRAAEMLADSLEELVRAAAIRQ' A
#
# COMPACT_ATOMS: atom_id res chain seq x y z
N MET A 1 0.48 -6.32 -14.26
CA MET A 1 -0.80 -6.27 -14.99
C MET A 1 -1.72 -5.18 -14.42
N GLN A 2 -2.05 -5.21 -13.12
CA GLN A 2 -2.97 -4.24 -12.46
C GLN A 2 -2.67 -2.76 -12.75
N ARG A 3 -1.41 -2.31 -12.65
CA ARG A 3 -1.03 -0.91 -12.98
C ARG A 3 -1.41 -0.51 -14.42
N ARG A 4 -1.26 -1.41 -15.40
CA ARG A 4 -1.61 -1.12 -16.80
C ARG A 4 -3.12 -0.99 -16.97
N VAL A 5 -3.88 -1.89 -16.35
CA VAL A 5 -5.35 -1.83 -16.33
C VAL A 5 -5.83 -0.52 -15.71
N ALA A 6 -5.25 -0.12 -14.57
CA ALA A 6 -5.62 1.12 -13.92
C ALA A 6 -5.35 2.35 -14.81
N ARG A 7 -4.18 2.39 -15.47
CA ARG A 7 -3.84 3.44 -16.43
C ARG A 7 -4.79 3.48 -17.63
N GLN A 8 -5.12 2.33 -18.22
CA GLN A 8 -6.03 2.25 -19.37
C GLN A 8 -7.46 2.64 -19.01
N GLY A 9 -7.94 2.21 -17.84
CA GLY A 9 -9.27 2.55 -17.33
C GLY A 9 -9.36 3.89 -16.60
N GLN A 10 -8.30 4.70 -16.62
CA GLN A 10 -8.23 6.00 -15.93
C GLN A 10 -8.62 5.95 -14.45
N THR A 11 -8.23 4.88 -13.76
CA THR A 11 -8.48 4.71 -12.31
C THR A 11 -7.21 4.95 -11.51
N MET A 12 -7.39 5.24 -10.21
CA MET A 12 -6.28 5.36 -9.27
C MET A 12 -5.62 4.01 -9.03
N PHE A 13 -4.32 4.02 -8.76
CA PHE A 13 -3.54 2.82 -8.46
C PHE A 13 -2.61 3.08 -7.27
N TRP A 14 -2.80 2.30 -6.21
CA TRP A 14 -1.92 2.28 -5.05
C TRP A 14 -1.19 0.94 -4.97
N SER A 15 0.14 0.98 -4.91
CA SER A 15 0.97 -0.23 -4.95
C SER A 15 1.29 -0.72 -3.55
N TRP A 16 0.52 -1.70 -3.07
CA TRP A 16 0.76 -2.32 -1.77
C TRP A 16 2.18 -2.90 -1.65
N GLN A 17 2.69 -3.56 -2.70
CA GLN A 17 4.08 -4.04 -2.73
C GLN A 17 5.09 -2.92 -2.48
N ASN A 18 4.90 -1.73 -3.07
CA ASN A 18 5.81 -0.60 -2.84
C ASN A 18 5.65 -0.02 -1.43
N ALA A 19 4.43 0.03 -0.89
CA ALA A 19 4.19 0.44 0.49
C ALA A 19 4.91 -0.46 1.50
N MET A 20 5.04 -1.75 1.17
CA MET A 20 5.84 -2.69 1.97
C MET A 20 7.35 -2.45 1.89
N GLY A 21 7.84 -1.77 0.86
CA GLY A 21 9.27 -1.56 0.58
C GLY A 21 9.76 -2.21 -0.72
N GLY A 22 8.86 -2.67 -1.59
CA GLY A 22 9.20 -3.22 -2.90
C GLY A 22 9.46 -4.72 -2.92
N ILE A 23 10.23 -5.20 -3.89
CA ILE A 23 10.52 -6.63 -4.05
C ILE A 23 11.24 -7.19 -2.80
N CYS A 24 10.94 -8.43 -2.43
CA CYS A 24 11.52 -9.11 -1.26
C CYS A 24 11.19 -8.48 0.12
N SER A 25 10.32 -7.46 0.18
CA SER A 25 9.93 -6.82 1.46
C SER A 25 9.10 -7.71 2.38
N MET A 26 8.36 -8.69 1.86
CA MET A 26 7.54 -9.59 2.68
C MET A 26 8.36 -10.37 3.73
N LYS A 27 9.61 -10.74 3.40
CA LYS A 27 10.48 -11.43 4.37
C LYS A 27 10.83 -10.55 5.56
N ASN A 28 11.01 -9.24 5.33
CA ASN A 28 11.23 -8.28 6.39
C ASN A 28 9.95 -8.10 7.25
N TRP A 29 8.78 -8.04 6.61
CA TRP A 29 7.50 -7.93 7.31
C TRP A 29 7.19 -9.16 8.18
N LEU A 30 7.57 -10.36 7.73
CA LEU A 30 7.54 -11.58 8.54
C LEU A 30 8.39 -11.44 9.81
N ASN A 31 9.65 -11.02 9.65
CA ASN A 31 10.59 -10.88 10.76
C ASN A 31 10.16 -9.81 11.78
N GLN A 32 9.39 -8.81 11.34
CA GLN A 32 8.84 -7.76 12.20
C GLN A 32 7.47 -8.08 12.81
N GLY A 33 6.91 -9.27 12.54
CA GLY A 33 5.58 -9.66 13.04
C GLY A 33 4.41 -8.97 12.33
N TRP A 34 4.65 -8.28 11.21
CA TRP A 34 3.62 -7.64 10.40
C TRP A 34 3.00 -8.60 9.38
N ALA A 35 3.68 -9.69 9.03
CA ALA A 35 3.13 -10.74 8.19
C ALA A 35 2.82 -12.03 8.99
N ALA A 36 1.82 -12.78 8.55
CA ALA A 36 1.50 -14.10 9.06
C ALA A 36 2.53 -15.13 8.59
N LYS A 37 2.67 -16.24 9.33
CA LYS A 37 3.73 -17.25 9.10
C LYS A 37 3.72 -17.90 7.71
N ASP A 38 2.60 -17.85 6.99
CA ASP A 38 2.48 -18.37 5.62
C ASP A 38 3.19 -17.50 4.57
N GLY A 39 3.61 -16.28 4.93
CA GLY A 39 4.26 -15.34 4.02
C GLY A 39 3.30 -14.75 2.98
N VAL A 40 1.99 -14.87 3.19
CA VAL A 40 0.94 -14.38 2.29
C VAL A 40 0.04 -13.40 3.03
N HIS A 41 -0.52 -13.81 4.18
CA HIS A 41 -1.42 -12.96 4.95
C HIS A 41 -0.64 -11.99 5.85
N PHE A 42 -1.32 -10.95 6.31
CA PHE A 42 -0.77 -10.02 7.29
C PHE A 42 -1.29 -10.31 8.69
N SER A 43 -0.54 -9.91 9.71
CA SER A 43 -1.07 -9.82 11.07
C SER A 43 -2.04 -8.63 11.18
N ALA A 44 -2.80 -8.56 12.27
CA ALA A 44 -3.66 -7.39 12.52
C ALA A 44 -2.86 -6.06 12.48
N GLN A 45 -1.65 -6.05 13.04
CA GLN A 45 -0.77 -4.89 12.99
C GLN A 45 -0.25 -4.59 11.58
N GLY A 46 0.04 -5.62 10.78
CA GLY A 46 0.46 -5.44 9.39
C GLY A 46 -0.63 -4.85 8.50
N TYR A 47 -1.87 -5.32 8.64
CA TYR A 47 -3.01 -4.73 7.94
C TYR A 47 -3.24 -3.28 8.37
N ARG A 48 -3.18 -3.00 9.68
CA ARG A 48 -3.29 -1.62 10.19
C ARG A 48 -2.22 -0.71 9.58
N ARG A 49 -0.96 -1.13 9.59
CA ARG A 49 0.16 -0.37 9.01
C ARG A 49 -0.05 -0.07 7.52
N ALA A 50 -0.47 -1.06 6.74
CA ALA A 50 -0.74 -0.87 5.32
C ALA A 50 -1.92 0.07 5.07
N ALA A 51 -2.97 -0.02 5.89
CA ALA A 51 -4.14 0.85 5.80
C ALA A 51 -3.82 2.30 6.18
N GLU A 52 -3.02 2.53 7.21
CA GLU A 52 -2.52 3.86 7.59
C GLU A 52 -1.73 4.50 6.43
N MET A 53 -0.82 3.76 5.78
CA MET A 53 -0.09 4.26 4.60
C MET A 53 -1.00 4.61 3.41
N LEU A 54 -2.09 3.85 3.20
CA LEU A 54 -3.08 4.16 2.17
C LEU A 54 -3.90 5.40 2.55
N ALA A 55 -4.31 5.53 3.81
CA ALA A 55 -5.01 6.70 4.32
C ALA A 55 -4.18 7.96 4.14
N ASP A 56 -2.90 7.94 4.54
CA ASP A 56 -1.95 9.05 4.32
C ASP A 56 -1.86 9.45 2.84
N SER A 57 -1.83 8.46 1.93
CA SER A 57 -1.78 8.70 0.49
C SER A 57 -3.05 9.40 -0.03
N LEU A 58 -4.21 9.07 0.54
CA LEU A 58 -5.50 9.67 0.16
C LEU A 58 -5.67 11.07 0.76
N GLU A 59 -5.26 11.26 2.01
CA GLU A 59 -5.26 12.58 2.66
C GLU A 59 -4.38 13.58 1.91
N GLU A 60 -3.18 13.14 1.50
CA GLU A 60 -2.28 13.98 0.70
C GLU A 60 -2.86 14.29 -0.68
N LEU A 61 -3.52 13.32 -1.32
CA LEU A 61 -4.22 13.56 -2.59
C LEU A 61 -5.29 14.64 -2.45
N VAL A 62 -6.11 14.58 -1.38
CA VAL A 62 -7.15 15.58 -1.11
C VAL A 62 -6.54 16.95 -0.82
N ARG A 63 -5.49 17.00 0.01
CA ARG A 63 -4.77 18.24 0.33
C ARG A 63 -4.21 18.91 -0.93
N ALA A 64 -3.53 18.14 -1.78
CA ALA A 64 -2.95 18.64 -3.02
C ALA A 64 -4.02 19.11 -4.02
N ALA A 65 -5.21 18.49 -4.03
CA ALA A 65 -6.33 18.93 -4.85
C ALA A 65 -6.93 20.25 -4.36
N ALA A 66 -7.00 20.46 -3.04
CA ALA A 66 -7.53 21.68 -2.43
C ALA A 66 -6.63 22.91 -2.67
N ILE A 67 -5.30 22.73 -2.67
CA ILE A 67 -4.33 23.83 -2.91
C ILE A 67 -4.33 24.31 -4.37
N ARG A 68 -4.83 23.49 -5.30
CA ARG A 68 -4.85 23.80 -6.74
C ARG A 68 -6.13 24.52 -7.20
N GLN A 69 -7.04 24.83 -6.27
CA GLN A 69 -8.24 25.65 -6.50
C GLN A 69 -7.96 27.09 -6.07
#